data_AF-A0A7V9G6Q3-F1
#
_entry.id   AF-A0A7V9G6Q3-F1
#
_cell.length_a   1.000
_cell.length_b   1.000
_cell.length_c   1.000
_cell.angle_alpha   90.00
_cell.angle_beta   90.00
_cell.angle_gamma   90.00
#
_symmetry.space_group_name_H-M   'P 1'
#
loop_
_entity.id
_entity.type
_entity.pdbx_description
1 polymer ?
#
loop_
_entity_poly.entity_id
_entity_poly.type
_entity_poly.pdbx_seq_one_letter_code
_entity_poly.pdbx_strand_id
1 'polypeptide(L)'
;MFDTPTVVFSPELLRPELQDREAFAAGMELIVESQRLAAQAYVDDGSIEEACPPLAAILTVMARGDWQGRGLDHPELRLLFTREHLLASSWYRQRLEVQQARDVALWRRHVADLEAFIARPSHGDEAVRLGLADRLAQARAMLATVSAPEHVVRLQGTIGADPMGQSRPEERLTKQVESAKR
;
A
#
# COMPACT_ATOMS: atom_id res chain seq x y z
N MET A 1 -33.59 1.59 -16.68
CA MET A 1 -34.09 2.87 -16.17
C MET A 1 -35.58 2.67 -15.90
N PHE A 2 -36.10 3.06 -14.73
CA PHE A 2 -37.51 2.82 -14.38
C PHE A 2 -38.41 3.96 -14.89
N ASP A 3 -39.63 3.65 -15.31
CA ASP A 3 -40.59 4.62 -15.85
C ASP A 3 -41.10 5.62 -14.81
N THR A 4 -41.00 5.31 -13.52
CA THR A 4 -41.33 6.23 -12.42
C THR A 4 -40.26 6.13 -11.34
N PRO A 5 -39.15 6.87 -11.44
CA PRO A 5 -38.01 6.72 -10.54
C PRO A 5 -38.35 7.08 -9.08
N THR A 6 -39.40 7.87 -8.84
CA THR A 6 -39.81 8.32 -7.51
C THR A 6 -40.51 7.27 -6.65
N VAL A 7 -40.96 6.16 -7.23
CA VAL A 7 -41.61 5.05 -6.49
C VAL A 7 -40.70 3.83 -6.29
N VAL A 8 -39.49 3.86 -6.87
CA VAL A 8 -38.55 2.74 -6.82
C VAL A 8 -38.07 2.48 -5.39
N PHE A 9 -37.89 3.54 -4.60
CA PHE A 9 -37.48 3.45 -3.21
C PHE A 9 -38.45 4.24 -2.34
N SER A 10 -39.09 3.54 -1.39
CA SER A 10 -39.88 4.19 -0.37
C SER A 10 -38.98 5.02 0.56
N PRO A 11 -39.54 6.03 1.26
CA PRO A 11 -38.82 6.78 2.28
C PRO A 11 -38.12 5.89 3.33
N GLU A 12 -38.76 4.79 3.73
CA GLU A 12 -38.26 3.81 4.70
C GLU A 12 -37.12 2.96 4.17
N LEU A 13 -37.04 2.74 2.85
CA LEU A 13 -35.92 2.02 2.23
C LEU A 13 -34.68 2.93 2.13
N LEU A 14 -34.88 4.21 1.83
CA LEU A 14 -33.79 5.21 1.80
C LEU A 14 -33.31 5.60 3.20
N ARG A 15 -34.19 5.52 4.19
CA ARG A 15 -33.97 5.88 5.59
C ARG A 15 -34.41 4.73 6.50
N PRO A 16 -33.62 3.64 6.57
CA PRO A 16 -33.98 2.44 7.33
C PRO A 16 -34.22 2.71 8.81
N GLU A 17 -33.66 3.80 9.36
CA GLU A 17 -33.93 4.26 10.72
C GLU A 17 -35.40 4.64 10.98
N LEU A 18 -36.21 4.86 9.93
CA LEU A 18 -37.64 5.11 10.06
C LEU A 18 -38.46 3.85 10.31
N GLN A 19 -37.94 2.67 9.95
CA GLN A 19 -38.63 1.39 10.15
C GLN A 19 -38.61 0.99 11.62
N ASP A 20 -37.41 1.04 12.23
CA ASP A 20 -37.19 0.78 13.64
C ASP A 20 -35.90 1.48 14.09
N ARG A 21 -36.05 2.50 14.95
CA ARG A 21 -34.91 3.30 15.44
C ARG A 21 -34.04 2.54 16.42
N GLU A 22 -34.62 1.66 17.23
CA GLU A 22 -33.87 0.87 18.22
C GLU A 22 -33.05 -0.20 17.52
N ALA A 23 -33.66 -0.92 16.58
CA ALA A 23 -32.94 -1.89 15.75
C ALA A 23 -31.82 -1.23 14.93
N PHE A 24 -32.04 -0.03 14.39
CA PHE A 24 -31.02 0.73 13.69
C PHE A 24 -29.83 1.08 14.61
N ALA A 25 -30.10 1.60 15.81
CA ALA A 25 -29.06 1.94 16.78
C ALA A 25 -28.27 0.70 17.23
N ALA A 26 -28.95 -0.41 17.53
CA ALA A 26 -28.30 -1.68 17.88
C ALA A 26 -27.42 -2.20 16.72
N GLY A 27 -27.86 -2.05 15.47
CA GLY A 27 -27.06 -2.38 14.29
C GLY A 27 -25.77 -1.54 14.21
N MET A 28 -25.84 -0.25 14.50
CA MET A 28 -24.66 0.63 14.54
C MET A 28 -23.69 0.24 15.66
N GLU A 29 -24.18 -0.10 16.84
CA GLU A 29 -23.35 -0.60 17.96
C GLU A 29 -22.60 -1.88 17.57
N LEU A 30 -23.28 -2.83 16.91
CA LEU A 30 -22.66 -4.05 16.42
C LEU A 30 -21.56 -3.78 15.38
N ILE A 31 -21.76 -2.81 14.48
CA ILE A 31 -20.74 -2.39 13.51
C ILE A 31 -19.51 -1.83 14.23
N VAL A 32 -19.71 -0.92 15.19
CA VAL A 32 -18.62 -0.29 15.94
C VAL A 32 -17.84 -1.33 16.75
N GLU A 33 -18.55 -2.25 17.41
CA GLU A 33 -17.91 -3.33 18.18
C GLU A 33 -17.10 -4.27 17.27
N SER A 34 -17.66 -4.64 16.12
CA SER A 34 -16.95 -5.47 15.13
C SER A 34 -15.69 -4.77 14.60
N GLN A 35 -15.77 -3.47 14.33
CA GLN A 35 -14.64 -2.65 13.91
C GLN A 35 -13.57 -2.57 15.00
N ARG A 36 -13.96 -2.38 16.26
CA ARG A 36 -13.05 -2.34 17.41
C ARG A 36 -12.31 -3.66 17.56
N LEU A 37 -13.00 -4.79 17.51
CA LEU A 37 -12.39 -6.13 17.59
C LEU A 37 -11.40 -6.37 16.44
N ALA A 38 -11.77 -6.01 15.22
CA ALA A 38 -10.89 -6.14 14.05
C ALA A 38 -9.63 -5.26 14.20
N ALA A 39 -9.78 -4.01 14.64
CA ALA A 39 -8.66 -3.11 14.84
C ALA A 39 -7.75 -3.54 16.01
N GLN A 40 -8.33 -4.08 17.08
CA GLN A 40 -7.58 -4.59 18.23
C GLN A 40 -6.63 -5.72 17.83
N ALA A 41 -7.01 -6.59 16.88
CA ALA A 41 -6.14 -7.65 16.40
C ALA A 41 -4.80 -7.12 15.83
N TYR A 42 -4.83 -6.00 15.08
CA TYR A 42 -3.61 -5.35 14.56
C TYR A 42 -2.73 -4.74 15.66
N VAL A 43 -3.34 -4.34 16.78
CA VAL A 43 -2.62 -3.83 17.94
C VAL A 43 -1.98 -4.99 18.71
N ASP A 44 -2.71 -6.08 18.89
CA ASP A 44 -2.29 -7.24 19.67
C ASP A 44 -1.14 -8.01 18.99
N ASP A 45 -1.13 -8.08 17.65
CA ASP A 45 -0.09 -8.75 16.88
C ASP A 45 1.08 -7.83 16.46
N GLY A 46 1.00 -6.53 16.78
CA GLY A 46 1.99 -5.52 16.45
C GLY A 46 2.03 -5.08 14.99
N SER A 47 1.18 -5.63 14.11
CA SER A 47 1.15 -5.29 12.68
C SER A 47 0.72 -3.85 12.40
N ILE A 48 0.11 -3.17 13.38
CA ILE A 48 -0.17 -1.73 13.32
C ILE A 48 1.10 -0.89 13.09
N GLU A 49 2.27 -1.36 13.52
CA GLU A 49 3.55 -0.66 13.33
C GLU A 49 3.97 -0.63 11.86
N GLU A 50 3.58 -1.64 11.06
CA GLU A 50 3.86 -1.73 9.63
C GLU A 50 2.84 -0.97 8.78
N ALA A 51 1.64 -0.72 9.31
CA ALA A 51 0.58 0.01 8.60
C ALA A 51 1.01 1.43 8.21
N CYS A 52 0.66 1.87 7.00
CA CYS A 52 0.96 3.24 6.59
C CYS A 52 0.27 4.27 7.51
N PRO A 53 0.82 5.49 7.65
CA PRO A 53 0.34 6.47 8.64
C PRO A 53 -1.18 6.69 8.70
N PRO A 54 -1.93 6.86 7.57
CA PRO A 54 -3.39 7.01 7.64
C PRO A 54 -4.09 5.76 8.20
N LEU A 55 -3.63 4.56 7.84
CA LEU A 55 -4.21 3.31 8.34
C LEU A 55 -3.88 3.07 9.82
N ALA A 56 -2.65 3.33 10.23
CA ALA A 56 -2.26 3.25 11.64
C ALA A 56 -3.12 4.20 12.51
N ALA A 57 -3.36 5.43 12.03
CA ALA A 57 -4.19 6.40 12.73
C ALA A 57 -5.64 5.90 12.89
N ILE A 58 -6.29 5.44 11.82
CA ILE A 58 -7.69 5.00 11.92
C ILE A 58 -7.85 3.70 12.71
N LEU A 59 -6.92 2.75 12.59
CA LEU A 59 -6.90 1.54 13.42
C LEU A 59 -6.76 1.89 14.90
N THR A 60 -5.92 2.88 15.23
CA THR A 60 -5.79 3.36 16.61
C THR A 60 -7.10 3.95 17.12
N VAL A 61 -7.78 4.80 16.33
CA VAL A 61 -9.09 5.36 16.69
C VAL A 61 -10.13 4.26 16.87
N MET A 62 -10.18 3.26 15.97
CA MET A 62 -11.12 2.15 16.06
C MET A 62 -10.89 1.29 17.31
N ALA A 63 -9.63 1.02 17.67
CA ALA A 63 -9.29 0.18 18.82
C ALA A 63 -9.41 0.92 20.17
N ARG A 64 -8.99 2.19 20.22
CA ARG A 64 -8.77 2.94 21.48
C ARG A 64 -9.69 4.15 21.66
N GLY A 65 -10.42 4.56 20.62
CA GLY A 65 -11.32 5.72 20.62
C GLY A 65 -10.68 7.01 20.10
N ASP A 66 -9.36 7.14 20.18
CA ASP A 66 -8.63 8.32 19.68
C ASP A 66 -7.23 7.96 19.17
N TRP A 67 -6.69 8.83 18.33
CA TRP A 67 -5.29 8.83 17.91
C TRP A 67 -4.66 10.14 18.37
N GLN A 68 -3.80 10.10 19.38
CA GLN A 68 -3.16 11.30 19.97
C GLN A 68 -4.17 12.33 20.50
N GLY A 69 -5.26 11.87 21.12
CA GLY A 69 -6.36 12.72 21.58
C GLY A 69 -7.31 13.19 20.46
N ARG A 70 -7.19 12.65 19.25
CA ARG A 70 -7.95 13.07 18.06
C ARG A 70 -8.89 11.97 17.61
N GLY A 71 -10.18 12.28 17.54
CA GLY A 71 -11.20 11.39 16.98
C GLY A 71 -11.29 11.46 15.45
N LEU A 72 -12.25 10.72 14.88
CA LEU A 72 -12.44 10.59 13.42
C LEU A 72 -12.67 11.93 12.71
N ASP A 73 -13.32 12.89 13.36
CA ASP A 73 -13.66 14.18 12.75
C ASP A 73 -12.54 15.22 12.86
N HIS A 74 -11.41 14.86 13.45
CA HIS A 74 -10.29 15.78 13.58
C HIS A 74 -9.69 16.09 12.20
N PRO A 75 -9.52 17.38 11.82
CA PRO A 75 -9.04 17.77 10.50
C PRO A 75 -7.69 17.17 10.12
N GLU A 76 -6.78 17.06 11.08
CA GLU A 76 -5.45 16.46 10.83
C GLU A 76 -5.52 14.97 10.47
N LEU A 77 -6.45 14.20 11.07
CA LEU A 77 -6.64 12.81 10.68
C LEU A 77 -7.21 12.73 9.27
N ARG A 78 -8.24 13.52 8.97
CA ARG A 78 -8.86 13.58 7.63
C ARG A 78 -7.86 14.00 6.55
N LEU A 79 -6.93 14.90 6.87
CA LEU A 79 -5.87 15.35 5.96
C LEU A 79 -4.99 14.20 5.47
N LEU A 80 -4.70 13.20 6.32
CA LEU A 80 -3.88 12.04 5.96
C LEU A 80 -4.45 11.22 4.79
N PHE A 81 -5.77 11.29 4.57
CA PHE A 81 -6.49 10.57 3.51
C PHE A 81 -6.67 11.40 2.23
N THR A 82 -6.19 12.65 2.20
CA THR A 82 -6.26 13.47 0.98
C THR A 82 -5.21 13.02 -0.03
N ARG A 83 -5.56 13.15 -1.32
CA ARG A 83 -4.67 12.75 -2.42
C ARG A 83 -3.37 13.57 -2.40
N GLU A 84 -3.49 14.86 -2.16
CA GLU A 84 -2.38 15.81 -2.14
C GLU A 84 -1.40 15.45 -1.03
N HIS A 85 -1.90 15.17 0.17
CA HIS A 85 -1.07 14.77 1.30
C HIS A 85 -0.40 13.41 1.07
N LEU A 86 -1.14 12.43 0.52
CA LEU A 86 -0.59 11.13 0.17
C LEU A 86 0.57 11.26 -0.83
N LEU A 87 0.37 11.98 -1.94
CA LEU A 87 1.37 12.13 -3.00
C LEU A 87 2.61 12.91 -2.55
N ALA A 88 2.46 13.81 -1.58
CA ALA A 88 3.56 14.57 -0.99
C ALA A 88 4.29 13.83 0.15
N SER A 89 3.72 12.73 0.65
CA SER A 89 4.24 12.05 1.84
C SER A 89 5.54 11.27 1.58
N SER A 90 6.39 11.25 2.60
CA SER A 90 7.63 10.45 2.62
C SER A 90 7.34 8.96 2.53
N TRP A 91 6.33 8.47 3.24
CA TRP A 91 5.96 7.05 3.25
C TRP A 91 5.51 6.57 1.87
N TYR A 92 4.77 7.39 1.11
CA TYR A 92 4.38 7.04 -0.26
C TYR A 92 5.58 6.99 -1.19
N ARG A 93 6.46 8.00 -1.10
CA ARG A 93 7.72 8.02 -1.85
C ARG A 93 8.57 6.77 -1.57
N GLN A 94 8.68 6.35 -0.31
CA GLN A 94 9.38 5.12 0.07
C GLN A 94 8.79 3.89 -0.65
N ARG A 95 7.47 3.78 -0.79
CA ARG A 95 6.84 2.68 -1.54
C ARG A 95 7.24 2.67 -3.02
N LEU A 96 7.38 3.83 -3.64
CA LEU A 96 7.83 3.94 -5.03
C LEU A 96 9.30 3.55 -5.19
N GLU A 97 10.14 3.95 -4.25
CA GLU A 97 11.56 3.59 -4.22
C GLU A 97 11.76 2.09 -3.98
N VAL A 98 10.94 1.48 -3.11
CA VAL A 98 10.93 0.02 -2.92
C VAL A 98 10.46 -0.71 -4.18
N GLN A 99 9.46 -0.17 -4.88
CA GLN A 99 9.00 -0.74 -6.16
C GLN A 99 10.13 -0.72 -7.19
N GLN A 100 10.79 0.42 -7.36
CA GLN A 100 11.96 0.53 -8.23
C GLN A 100 13.05 -0.49 -7.86
N ALA A 101 13.38 -0.61 -6.57
CA ALA A 101 14.42 -1.55 -6.13
C ALA A 101 14.06 -3.01 -6.46
N ARG A 102 12.78 -3.38 -6.31
CA ARG A 102 12.26 -4.71 -6.70
C ARG A 102 12.30 -4.92 -8.21
N ASP A 103 11.93 -3.92 -8.99
CA ASP A 103 12.00 -3.98 -10.45
C ASP A 103 13.44 -4.13 -10.95
N VAL A 104 14.37 -3.37 -10.37
CA VAL A 104 15.81 -3.51 -10.65
C VAL A 104 16.30 -4.93 -10.31
N ALA A 105 15.94 -5.45 -9.13
CA ALA A 105 16.34 -6.79 -8.73
C ALA A 105 15.77 -7.88 -9.66
N LEU A 106 14.51 -7.73 -10.08
CA LEU A 106 13.85 -8.63 -11.03
C LEU A 106 14.57 -8.63 -12.38
N TRP A 107 14.81 -7.46 -12.96
CA TRP A 107 15.45 -7.36 -14.28
C TRP A 107 16.93 -7.75 -14.26
N ARG A 108 17.65 -7.52 -13.16
CA ARG A 108 19.00 -8.07 -12.95
C ARG A 108 19.00 -9.59 -13.00
N ARG A 109 18.03 -10.24 -12.33
CA ARG A 109 17.88 -11.70 -12.37
C ARG A 109 17.60 -12.19 -13.79
N HIS A 110 16.68 -11.54 -14.51
CA HIS A 110 16.40 -11.90 -15.91
C HIS A 110 17.64 -11.81 -16.81
N VAL A 111 18.43 -10.75 -16.69
CA VAL A 111 19.68 -10.59 -17.44
C VAL A 111 20.66 -11.72 -17.09
N ALA A 112 20.88 -11.98 -15.79
CA ALA A 112 21.81 -13.02 -15.33
C ALA A 112 21.40 -14.42 -15.80
N ASP A 113 20.10 -14.75 -15.71
CA ASP A 113 19.58 -16.06 -16.12
C ASP A 113 19.74 -16.28 -17.63
N LEU A 114 19.46 -15.25 -18.44
CA LEU A 114 19.62 -15.30 -19.90
C LEU A 114 21.09 -15.42 -20.31
N GLU A 115 21.98 -14.63 -19.69
CA GLU A 115 23.42 -14.71 -19.93
C GLU A 115 23.97 -16.10 -19.57
N ALA A 116 23.58 -16.63 -18.42
CA ALA A 116 23.99 -17.95 -17.96
C ALA A 116 23.49 -19.06 -18.88
N PHE A 117 22.27 -18.94 -19.43
CA PHE A 117 21.73 -19.92 -20.37
C PHE A 117 22.45 -19.88 -21.72
N ILE A 118 22.67 -18.69 -22.28
CA ILE A 118 23.34 -18.48 -23.58
C ILE A 118 24.80 -18.93 -23.52
N ALA A 119 25.49 -18.72 -22.40
CA ALA A 119 26.91 -19.07 -22.24
C ALA A 119 27.16 -20.60 -22.19
N ARG A 120 26.12 -21.44 -22.10
CA ARG A 120 26.27 -22.89 -22.05
C ARG A 120 26.55 -23.46 -23.44
N PRO A 121 27.69 -24.14 -23.66
CA PRO A 121 28.06 -24.68 -24.98
C PRO A 121 27.03 -25.64 -25.57
N SER A 122 26.32 -26.39 -24.73
CA SER A 122 25.28 -27.35 -25.13
C SER A 122 23.97 -26.70 -25.58
N HIS A 123 23.80 -25.38 -25.44
CA HIS A 123 22.52 -24.69 -25.66
C HIS A 123 22.54 -23.73 -26.86
N GLY A 124 23.58 -23.72 -27.69
CA GLY A 124 23.71 -22.77 -28.81
C GLY A 124 22.52 -22.77 -29.77
N ASP A 125 22.16 -23.93 -30.32
CA ASP A 125 21.05 -24.06 -31.28
C ASP A 125 19.70 -23.68 -30.66
N GLU A 126 19.50 -24.05 -29.39
CA GLU A 126 18.27 -23.76 -28.64
C GLU A 126 18.16 -22.27 -28.30
N ALA A 127 19.27 -21.62 -27.96
CA ALA A 127 19.32 -20.19 -27.69
C ALA A 127 19.00 -19.35 -28.93
N VAL A 128 19.46 -19.79 -30.11
CA VAL A 128 19.11 -19.18 -31.40
C VAL A 128 17.63 -19.42 -31.71
N ARG A 129 17.15 -20.65 -31.58
CA ARG A 129 15.74 -21.02 -31.86
C ARG A 129 14.74 -20.22 -31.01
N LEU A 130 15.09 -19.95 -29.76
CA LEU A 130 14.24 -19.19 -28.82
C LEU A 130 14.43 -17.66 -28.91
N GLY A 131 15.34 -17.16 -29.75
CA GLY A 131 15.62 -15.73 -29.89
C GLY A 131 16.15 -15.09 -28.61
N LEU A 132 17.00 -15.80 -27.86
CA LEU A 132 17.42 -15.35 -26.53
C LEU A 132 18.34 -14.12 -26.56
N ALA A 133 19.05 -13.89 -27.66
CA ALA A 133 19.87 -12.69 -27.83
C ALA A 133 19.02 -11.41 -27.82
N ASP A 134 17.90 -11.40 -28.53
CA ASP A 134 16.98 -10.25 -28.57
C ASP A 134 16.30 -10.04 -27.22
N ARG A 135 15.89 -11.13 -26.55
CA ARG A 135 15.32 -11.06 -25.20
C ARG A 135 16.32 -10.53 -24.18
N LEU A 136 17.59 -10.90 -24.29
CA LEU A 136 18.66 -10.36 -23.44
C LEU A 136 18.86 -8.86 -23.70
N ALA A 137 18.85 -8.42 -24.97
CA ALA A 137 18.92 -7.00 -25.30
C ALA A 137 17.75 -6.21 -24.71
N GLN A 138 16.52 -6.74 -24.82
CA GLN A 138 15.32 -6.14 -24.22
C GLN A 138 15.42 -6.10 -22.69
N ALA A 139 15.88 -7.18 -22.05
CA ALA A 139 16.05 -7.25 -20.60
C ALA A 139 17.07 -6.23 -20.10
N ARG A 140 18.19 -6.05 -20.82
CA ARG A 140 19.19 -5.01 -20.49
C ARG A 140 18.63 -3.60 -20.67
N ALA A 141 17.89 -3.35 -21.76
CA ALA A 141 17.23 -2.04 -21.97
C ALA A 141 16.21 -1.73 -20.87
N MET A 142 15.46 -2.75 -20.43
CA MET A 142 14.51 -2.58 -19.34
C MET A 142 15.20 -2.39 -18.00
N LEU A 143 16.26 -3.15 -17.71
CA LEU A 143 17.08 -2.94 -16.53
C LEU A 143 17.60 -1.49 -16.46
N ALA A 144 18.10 -0.94 -17.57
CA ALA A 144 18.51 0.46 -17.64
C ALA A 144 17.34 1.41 -17.36
N THR A 145 16.17 1.12 -17.96
CA THR A 145 14.95 1.91 -17.81
C THR A 145 14.43 1.96 -16.37
N VAL A 146 14.44 0.84 -15.65
CA VAL A 146 13.96 0.79 -14.25
C VAL A 146 15.01 1.29 -13.26
N SER A 147 16.30 1.19 -13.60
CA SER A 147 17.39 1.73 -12.77
C SER A 147 17.50 3.25 -12.82
N ALA A 148 16.91 3.88 -13.83
CA ALA A 148 16.96 5.33 -14.01
C ALA A 148 16.11 6.07 -12.94
N PRO A 149 16.57 7.19 -12.36
CA PRO A 149 15.81 7.96 -11.36
C PRO A 149 14.41 8.37 -11.82
N GLU A 150 14.23 8.61 -13.12
CA GLU A 150 12.96 8.98 -13.76
C GLU A 150 11.91 7.87 -13.64
N HIS A 151 12.32 6.63 -13.36
CA HIS A 151 11.39 5.54 -13.11
C HIS A 151 10.52 5.80 -11.88
N VAL A 152 11.08 6.34 -10.78
CA VAL A 152 10.29 6.69 -9.59
C VAL A 152 9.23 7.75 -9.90
N VAL A 153 9.57 8.72 -10.75
CA VAL A 153 8.61 9.75 -11.21
C VAL A 153 7.48 9.11 -12.02
N ARG A 154 7.80 8.17 -12.92
CA ARG A 154 6.78 7.42 -13.69
C ARG A 154 5.88 6.55 -12.82
N LEU A 155 6.38 6.06 -11.68
CA LEU A 155 5.61 5.27 -10.73
C LEU A 155 4.65 6.12 -9.88
N GLN A 156 4.77 7.45 -9.90
CA GLN A 156 3.87 8.32 -9.16
C GLN A 156 2.42 8.16 -9.66
N GLY A 157 1.49 7.97 -8.72
CA GLY A 157 0.09 7.62 -8.99
C GLY A 157 -0.19 6.11 -8.96
N THR A 158 0.84 5.25 -8.95
CA THR A 158 0.67 3.81 -8.69
C THR A 158 0.64 3.52 -7.19
N ILE A 159 0.34 2.28 -6.81
CA ILE A 159 0.35 1.84 -5.40
C ILE A 159 1.75 1.67 -4.80
N GLY A 160 2.79 1.57 -5.64
CA GLY A 160 4.14 1.20 -5.23
C GLY A 160 4.22 -0.20 -4.60
N ALA A 161 5.33 -0.47 -3.90
CA ALA A 161 5.56 -1.73 -3.21
C ALA A 161 5.48 -1.55 -1.69
N ASP A 162 5.12 -2.61 -0.99
CA ASP A 162 5.22 -2.65 0.46
C ASP A 162 6.69 -2.66 0.92
N PRO A 163 7.15 -1.75 1.81
CA PRO A 163 8.51 -1.74 2.34
C PRO A 163 8.88 -2.91 3.27
N MET A 164 7.95 -3.82 3.58
CA MET A 164 8.13 -4.98 4.45
C MET A 164 9.55 -5.54 4.47
N GLY A 165 10.18 -5.52 5.65
CA GLY A 165 11.56 -5.94 5.88
C GLY A 165 12.62 -4.83 5.73
N GLN A 166 12.23 -3.60 5.39
CA GLN A 166 13.11 -2.42 5.35
C GLN A 166 12.63 -1.37 6.37
N SER A 167 13.40 -1.14 7.43
CA SER A 167 13.03 -0.19 8.49
C SER A 167 12.79 1.22 7.95
N ARG A 168 11.75 1.89 8.49
CA ARG A 168 11.36 3.26 8.17
C ARG A 168 12.53 4.23 8.37
N PRO A 169 12.72 5.23 7.49
CA PRO A 169 13.76 6.25 7.68
C PRO A 169 13.63 6.99 9.01
N GLU A 170 12.40 7.26 9.44
CA GLU A 170 12.11 7.97 10.70
C GLU A 170 12.54 7.16 11.93
N GLU A 171 12.32 5.84 11.94
CA GLU A 171 12.78 4.96 13.01
C GLU A 171 14.30 4.76 13.06
N ARG A 172 15.00 4.87 11.93
CA ARG A 172 16.48 4.84 11.94
C ARG A 172 17.04 6.06 12.66
N LEU A 173 16.42 7.23 12.50
CA LEU A 173 16.84 8.44 13.20
C LEU A 173 16.62 8.33 14.71
N THR A 174 15.46 7.84 15.15
CA THR A 174 15.15 7.67 16.58
C THR A 174 16.05 6.61 17.22
N LYS A 175 16.26 5.46 16.57
CA LYS A 175 17.14 4.40 17.08
C LYS A 175 18.62 4.80 17.11
N GLN A 176 19.09 5.61 16.15
CA GLN A 176 20.46 6.14 16.17
C GLN A 176 20.68 7.18 17.28
N VAL A 177 19.68 8.04 17.54
CA VAL A 177 19.76 9.03 18.64
C VAL A 177 19.68 8.37 20.02
N GLU A 178 18.91 7.28 20.17
CA GLU A 178 18.88 6.51 21.43
C GLU A 178 20.14 5.65 21.64
N SER A 179 20.70 5.08 20.58
CA SER A 179 21.95 4.30 20.68
C SER A 179 23.20 5.16 20.89
N ALA A 180 23.16 6.45 20.53
CA ALA A 180 24.22 7.42 20.81
C ALA A 180 24.15 8.02 22.23
N LYS A 181 23.09 7.70 23.00
CA LYS A 181 22.90 8.13 24.39
C LYS A 181 23.18 7.00 25.41
N ARG A 182 23.68 5.85 24.98
CA ARG A 182 24.14 4.75 25.84
C ARG A 182 25.66 4.66 25.87
#